data_AF-A0A9D1KQ72-F1
#
_entry.id   AF-A0A9D1KQ72-F1
#
_cell.length_a   1.000
_cell.length_b   1.000
_cell.length_c   1.000
_cell.angle_alpha   90.00
_cell.angle_beta   90.00
_cell.angle_gamma   90.00
#
_symmetry.space_group_name_H-M   'P 1'
#
loop_
_entity.id
_entity.type
_entity.pdbx_description
1 polymer ?
#
loop_
_entity_poly.entity_id
_entity_poly.type
_entity_poly.pdbx_seq_one_letter_code
_entity_poly.pdbx_strand_id
1 'polypeptide(L)'
;MAWDLTEDRISWQTAPVAGLQSVSVLVPREDGKLWALSGSNSLFLFNPQSRTVVQTVEITGPGGWTGTPALAPGQDGLLYGSTGSGNIFTLNPETGGHQVITSGRYVLPHTDGRLYFSRGPELFRATLTRGGRAGGCDEPLG
;
A
#
# COMPACT_ATOMS: atom_id res chain seq x y z
N MET A 1 -10.54 1.19 -15.20
CA MET A 1 -10.88 1.91 -16.46
C MET A 1 -9.61 2.59 -16.93
N ALA A 2 -9.28 2.47 -18.21
CA ALA A 2 -8.32 3.33 -18.88
C ALA A 2 -9.07 4.23 -19.85
N TRP A 3 -8.72 5.51 -19.84
CA TRP A 3 -9.28 6.53 -20.71
C TRP A 3 -8.16 7.02 -21.61
N ASP A 4 -8.37 6.97 -22.91
CA ASP A 4 -7.53 7.69 -23.85
C ASP A 4 -7.92 9.17 -23.83
N LEU A 5 -7.08 10.01 -23.23
CA LEU A 5 -7.32 11.45 -23.13
C LEU A 5 -7.13 12.18 -24.47
N THR A 6 -6.43 11.58 -25.43
CA THR A 6 -6.21 12.20 -26.74
C THR A 6 -7.42 12.03 -27.65
N GLU A 7 -8.10 10.90 -27.55
CA GLU A 7 -9.28 10.55 -28.33
C GLU A 7 -10.59 10.69 -27.56
N ASP A 8 -10.50 11.17 -26.32
CA ASP A 8 -11.60 11.35 -25.38
C ASP A 8 -12.54 10.13 -25.26
N ARG A 9 -11.96 8.92 -25.16
CA ARG A 9 -12.74 7.68 -25.08
C ARG A 9 -12.19 6.66 -24.10
N ILE A 10 -13.09 5.87 -23.51
CA ILE A 10 -12.71 4.71 -22.70
C ILE A 10 -12.03 3.69 -23.61
N SER A 11 -10.74 3.42 -23.36
CA SER A 11 -9.98 2.42 -24.11
C SER A 11 -10.25 1.00 -23.58
N TRP A 12 -10.48 0.86 -22.27
CA TRP A 12 -11.01 -0.37 -21.66
C TRP A 12 -11.51 -0.16 -20.23
N GLN A 13 -12.37 -1.07 -19.77
CA GLN A 13 -12.85 -1.14 -18.39
C GLN A 13 -12.91 -2.61 -17.93
N THR A 14 -12.47 -2.87 -16.70
CA THR A 14 -12.56 -4.19 -16.07
C THR A 14 -12.65 -4.06 -14.54
N ALA A 15 -13.22 -5.07 -13.89
CA ALA A 15 -13.10 -5.31 -12.47
C ALA A 15 -12.03 -6.42 -12.28
N PRO A 16 -10.77 -6.06 -11.95
CA PRO A 16 -9.65 -6.99 -12.05
C PRO A 16 -9.72 -8.18 -11.08
N VAL A 17 -10.48 -8.05 -9.99
CA VAL A 17 -10.76 -9.13 -9.04
C VAL A 17 -12.27 -9.16 -8.80
N ALA A 18 -12.88 -10.32 -9.01
CA ALA A 18 -14.31 -10.51 -8.79
C ALA A 18 -14.69 -10.25 -7.33
N GLY A 19 -15.77 -9.50 -7.10
CA GLY A 19 -16.26 -9.20 -5.75
C GLY A 19 -15.52 -8.07 -5.01
N LEU A 20 -14.42 -7.53 -5.54
CA LEU A 20 -13.83 -6.32 -4.96
C LEU A 20 -14.79 -5.14 -5.07
N GLN A 21 -15.05 -4.51 -3.92
CA GLN A 21 -15.93 -3.34 -3.83
C GLN A 21 -15.20 -2.05 -4.22
N SER A 22 -13.89 -2.00 -4.03
CA SER A 22 -13.09 -0.84 -4.40
C SER A 22 -11.61 -1.17 -4.58
N VAL A 23 -10.96 -0.36 -5.41
CA VAL A 23 -9.50 -0.20 -5.45
C VAL A 23 -9.20 1.19 -4.92
N SER A 24 -8.44 1.27 -3.84
CA SER A 24 -8.22 2.52 -3.11
C SER A 24 -6.92 3.22 -3.48
N VAL A 25 -5.87 2.45 -3.79
CA VAL A 25 -4.55 3.01 -4.14
C VAL A 25 -3.94 2.22 -5.28
N LEU A 26 -3.22 2.90 -6.17
CA LEU A 26 -2.41 2.33 -7.26
C LEU A 26 -0.99 2.86 -7.16
N VAL A 27 0.00 1.98 -7.26
CA VAL A 27 1.43 2.32 -7.32
C VAL A 27 2.04 1.67 -8.56
N PRO A 28 2.64 2.45 -9.47
CA PRO A 28 3.28 1.91 -10.67
C PRO A 28 4.58 1.18 -10.34
N ARG A 29 4.89 0.17 -11.14
CA ARG A 29 6.21 -0.48 -11.22
C ARG A 29 6.91 -0.10 -12.52
N GLU A 30 8.22 -0.22 -12.52
CA GLU A 30 9.06 0.04 -13.70
C GLU A 30 8.73 -0.87 -14.89
N ASP A 31 8.24 -2.10 -14.64
CA ASP A 31 7.85 -3.07 -15.65
C ASP A 31 6.45 -2.83 -16.26
N GLY A 32 5.81 -1.71 -15.91
CA GLY A 32 4.49 -1.32 -16.40
C GLY A 32 3.31 -2.00 -15.69
N LYS A 33 3.56 -2.87 -14.71
CA LYS A 33 2.51 -3.42 -13.84
C LYS A 33 2.17 -2.43 -12.72
N LEU A 34 1.04 -2.66 -12.05
CA LEU A 34 0.55 -1.82 -10.97
C LEU A 34 0.32 -2.66 -9.71
N TRP A 35 0.91 -2.26 -8.58
CA TRP A 35 0.41 -2.70 -7.29
C TRP A 35 -0.86 -1.92 -6.96
N ALA A 36 -1.91 -2.63 -6.56
CA ALA A 36 -3.19 -2.06 -6.21
C ALA A 36 -3.60 -2.53 -4.82
N LEU A 37 -4.03 -1.60 -3.96
CA LEU A 37 -4.56 -1.91 -2.64
C LEU A 37 -6.08 -1.70 -2.64
N SER A 38 -6.83 -2.74 -2.27
CA SER A 38 -8.27 -2.67 -2.13
C SER A 38 -8.70 -1.87 -0.90
N GLY A 39 -9.98 -1.47 -0.85
CA GLY A 39 -10.56 -0.82 0.34
C GLY A 39 -10.61 -1.70 1.59
N SER A 40 -10.43 -3.01 1.44
CA SER A 40 -10.27 -3.95 2.54
C SER A 40 -8.79 -4.10 2.88
N ASN A 41 -8.19 -5.25 2.56
CA ASN A 41 -6.86 -5.66 3.00
C ASN A 41 -6.06 -6.37 1.89
N SER A 42 -6.56 -6.38 0.65
CA SER A 42 -5.95 -7.15 -0.42
C SER A 42 -5.06 -6.26 -1.28
N LEU A 43 -3.80 -6.65 -1.43
CA LEU A 43 -2.92 -6.14 -2.46
C LEU A 43 -2.95 -7.07 -3.65
N PHE A 44 -2.94 -6.53 -4.85
CA PHE A 44 -2.79 -7.33 -6.06
C PHE A 44 -1.92 -6.61 -7.09
N LEU A 45 -1.12 -7.39 -7.79
CA LEU A 45 -0.31 -6.93 -8.89
C LEU A 45 -1.10 -7.14 -10.18
N PHE A 46 -1.45 -6.04 -10.83
CA PHE A 46 -2.23 -6.00 -12.06
C PHE A 46 -1.33 -5.69 -13.25
N ASN A 47 -1.48 -6.45 -14.34
CA ASN A 47 -0.86 -6.15 -15.62
C ASN A 47 -1.89 -5.45 -16.54
N PRO A 48 -1.72 -4.14 -16.83
CA PRO A 48 -2.65 -3.40 -17.69
C PRO A 48 -2.66 -3.86 -19.15
N GLN A 49 -1.56 -4.44 -19.65
CA GLN A 49 -1.46 -4.89 -21.05
C GLN A 49 -2.30 -6.15 -21.28
N SER A 50 -2.11 -7.16 -20.43
CA SER A 50 -2.89 -8.41 -20.49
C SER A 50 -4.24 -8.32 -19.78
N ARG A 51 -4.46 -7.27 -18.98
CA ARG A 51 -5.66 -7.03 -18.16
C ARG A 51 -5.91 -8.14 -17.14
N THR A 52 -4.83 -8.69 -16.59
CA THR A 52 -4.88 -9.79 -15.63
C THR A 52 -4.23 -9.42 -14.30
N VAL A 53 -4.73 -10.02 -13.23
CA VAL A 53 -4.04 -10.05 -11.95
C VAL A 53 -3.00 -11.16 -12.00
N VAL A 54 -1.74 -10.82 -11.76
CA VAL A 54 -0.62 -11.77 -11.78
C VAL A 54 -0.27 -12.28 -10.39
N GLN A 55 -0.63 -11.53 -9.34
CA GLN A 55 -0.38 -11.90 -7.96
C GLN A 55 -1.40 -11.22 -7.04
N THR A 56 -1.80 -11.92 -5.98
CA THR A 56 -2.63 -11.37 -4.90
C THR A 56 -1.97 -11.71 -3.56
N VAL A 57 -2.02 -10.76 -2.63
CA VAL A 57 -1.50 -10.84 -1.28
C VAL A 57 -2.56 -10.31 -0.34
N GLU A 58 -2.83 -11.02 0.75
CA GLU A 58 -3.72 -10.52 1.80
C GLU A 58 -2.90 -10.06 2.99
N ILE A 59 -3.12 -8.81 3.40
CA ILE A 59 -2.44 -8.24 4.55
C ILE A 59 -3.28 -8.53 5.80
N THR A 60 -2.83 -9.50 6.60
CA THR A 60 -3.46 -9.87 7.87
C THR A 60 -2.58 -9.48 9.04
N GLY A 61 -3.19 -9.00 10.11
CA GLY A 61 -2.46 -8.50 11.27
C GLY A 61 -3.40 -8.02 12.38
N PRO A 62 -2.86 -7.50 13.49
CA PRO A 62 -3.60 -7.14 14.70
C PRO A 62 -4.46 -5.87 14.56
N GLY A 63 -4.64 -5.35 13.33
CA GLY A 63 -5.35 -4.12 13.01
C GLY A 63 -6.57 -3.89 13.90
N GLY A 64 -6.73 -2.64 14.36
CA GLY A 64 -7.76 -2.26 15.33
C GLY A 64 -8.47 -0.97 14.96
N TRP A 65 -8.29 -0.50 13.73
CA TRP A 65 -8.70 0.83 13.31
C TRP A 65 -9.25 0.81 11.89
N THR A 66 -10.41 1.41 11.67
CA THR A 66 -10.86 1.69 10.30
C THR A 66 -10.14 2.93 9.76
N GLY A 67 -9.58 2.83 8.57
CA GLY A 67 -8.80 3.91 7.98
C GLY A 67 -8.89 3.96 6.47
N THR A 68 -8.41 5.06 5.89
CA THR A 68 -8.20 5.17 4.45
C THR A 68 -6.93 4.40 4.09
N PRO A 69 -7.00 3.46 3.13
CA PRO A 69 -5.81 2.76 2.69
C PRO A 69 -4.79 3.73 2.10
N ALA A 70 -3.51 3.47 2.36
CA ALA A 70 -2.39 4.21 1.79
C ALA A 70 -1.33 3.23 1.30
N LEU A 71 -0.60 3.60 0.25
CA LEU A 71 0.53 2.83 -0.27
C LEU A 71 1.50 3.80 -0.96
N ALA A 72 2.76 3.80 -0.54
CA ALA A 72 3.78 4.72 -1.06
C ALA A 72 5.16 4.05 -1.13
N PRO A 73 5.99 4.42 -2.12
CA PRO A 73 7.36 3.93 -2.21
C PRO A 73 8.26 4.54 -1.12
N GLY A 74 9.09 3.70 -0.51
CA GLY A 74 10.21 4.11 0.33
C GLY A 74 11.51 4.21 -0.48
N GLN A 75 12.52 4.86 0.09
CA GLN A 75 13.85 4.99 -0.54
C GLN A 75 14.67 3.70 -0.52
N ASP A 76 14.26 2.72 0.29
CA ASP A 76 14.88 1.41 0.42
C ASP A 76 14.38 0.39 -0.62
N GLY A 77 13.54 0.83 -1.56
CA GLY A 77 12.94 -0.02 -2.59
C GLY A 77 11.75 -0.85 -2.12
N LEU A 78 11.30 -0.67 -0.87
CA LEU A 78 10.05 -1.28 -0.39
C LEU A 78 8.87 -0.32 -0.61
N LEU A 79 7.66 -0.89 -0.67
CA LEU A 79 6.43 -0.11 -0.51
C LEU A 79 5.98 -0.15 0.94
N TYR A 80 5.49 0.98 1.44
CA TYR A 80 4.92 1.16 2.75
C TYR A 80 3.43 1.42 2.62
N GLY A 81 2.60 0.64 3.29
CA GLY A 81 1.15 0.77 3.19
C GLY A 81 0.42 0.67 4.51
N SER A 82 -0.78 1.24 4.55
CA SER A 82 -1.75 1.04 5.61
C SER A 82 -3.04 0.50 5.03
N THR A 83 -3.58 -0.59 5.56
CA THR A 83 -4.85 -1.19 5.10
C THR A 83 -6.06 -0.45 5.64
N GLY A 84 -7.26 -0.75 5.10
CA GLY A 84 -8.51 -0.24 5.65
C GLY A 84 -8.80 -0.73 7.08
N SER A 85 -8.25 -1.88 7.46
CA SER A 85 -8.27 -2.43 8.83
C SER A 85 -7.19 -1.87 9.76
N GLY A 86 -6.36 -0.94 9.28
CA GLY A 86 -5.37 -0.25 10.09
C GLY A 86 -4.10 -1.05 10.39
N ASN A 87 -3.75 -1.99 9.51
CA ASN A 87 -2.44 -2.65 9.53
C ASN A 87 -1.45 -1.81 8.72
N ILE A 88 -0.32 -1.43 9.33
CA ILE A 88 0.81 -0.81 8.63
C ILE A 88 1.80 -1.91 8.26
N PHE A 89 2.20 -1.95 7.00
CA PHE A 89 3.01 -3.02 6.45
C PHE A 89 4.08 -2.51 5.47
N THR A 90 5.09 -3.34 5.25
CA THR A 90 6.05 -3.23 4.15
C THR A 90 5.78 -4.30 3.11
N LEU A 91 6.03 -4.00 1.84
CA LEU A 91 5.96 -4.93 0.72
C LEU A 91 7.20 -4.78 -0.16
N ASN A 92 7.86 -5.89 -0.47
CA ASN A 92 8.84 -5.94 -1.55
C ASN A 92 8.08 -5.95 -2.89
N PRO A 93 8.18 -4.91 -3.74
CA PRO A 93 7.40 -4.80 -4.96
C PRO A 93 7.75 -5.86 -6.01
N GLU A 94 8.95 -6.44 -5.94
CA GLU A 94 9.45 -7.43 -6.89
C GLU A 94 8.91 -8.84 -6.61
N THR A 95 8.85 -9.21 -5.32
CA THR A 95 8.44 -10.57 -4.91
C THR A 95 7.03 -10.64 -4.33
N GLY A 96 6.49 -9.49 -3.90
CA GLY A 96 5.28 -9.40 -3.08
C GLY A 96 5.46 -9.95 -1.65
N GLY A 97 6.70 -10.24 -1.23
CA GLY A 97 7.00 -10.54 0.17
C GLY A 97 6.63 -9.34 1.05
N HIS A 98 5.89 -9.57 2.13
CA HIS A 98 5.36 -8.50 2.96
C HIS A 98 5.49 -8.81 4.45
N GLN A 99 5.42 -7.77 5.26
CA GLN A 99 5.40 -7.87 6.72
C GLN A 99 4.51 -6.77 7.29
N VAL A 100 3.58 -7.13 8.17
CA VAL A 100 2.90 -6.14 9.03
C VAL A 100 3.88 -5.73 10.12
N ILE A 101 4.17 -4.44 10.22
CA ILE A 101 5.14 -3.88 11.15
C ILE A 101 4.48 -3.27 12.38
N THR A 102 3.28 -2.70 12.22
CA THR A 102 2.53 -2.10 13.33
C THR A 102 1.08 -1.83 12.93
N SER A 103 0.29 -1.20 13.80
CA SER A 103 -1.05 -0.70 13.48
C SER A 103 -1.11 0.83 13.43
N GLY A 104 -2.01 1.37 12.60
CA GLY A 104 -2.19 2.81 12.41
C GLY A 104 -2.82 3.14 11.07
N ARG A 105 -2.83 4.44 10.72
CA ARG A 105 -3.44 4.97 9.48
C ARG A 105 -2.56 6.04 8.85
N TYR A 106 -2.77 6.29 7.55
CA TYR A 106 -2.11 7.35 6.80
C TYR A 106 -0.58 7.24 6.85
N VAL A 107 -0.06 6.04 6.57
CA VAL A 107 1.38 5.83 6.59
C VAL A 107 2.06 6.67 5.52
N LEU A 108 3.16 7.33 5.89
CA LEU A 108 3.97 8.16 5.03
C LEU A 108 5.46 7.87 5.26
N PRO A 109 6.14 7.16 4.35
CA PRO A 109 7.59 7.04 4.39
C PRO A 109 8.23 8.39 4.06
N HIS A 110 9.28 8.74 4.78
CA HIS A 110 10.07 9.96 4.57
C HIS A 110 11.48 9.62 4.08
N THR A 111 12.11 10.58 3.42
CA THR A 111 13.40 10.42 2.75
C THR A 111 14.59 10.21 3.70
N ASP A 112 14.41 10.46 4.99
CA ASP A 112 15.44 10.25 6.03
C ASP A 112 15.32 8.89 6.73
N GLY A 113 14.52 7.96 6.18
CA GLY A 113 14.30 6.64 6.76
C GLY A 113 13.31 6.61 7.92
N ARG A 114 12.58 7.71 8.16
CA ARG A 114 11.46 7.75 9.11
C ARG A 114 10.16 7.34 8.43
N LEU A 115 9.25 6.82 9.25
CA LEU A 115 7.88 6.52 8.89
C LEU A 115 6.94 7.30 9.80
N TYR A 116 6.03 8.07 9.22
CA TYR A 116 5.00 8.80 9.96
C TYR A 116 3.65 8.13 9.78
N PHE A 117 2.85 8.07 10.84
CA PHE A 117 1.50 7.51 10.80
C PHE A 117 0.69 7.99 11.99
N SER A 118 -0.62 7.80 11.95
CA SER A 118 -1.52 8.18 13.04
C SER A 118 -2.12 6.97 13.75
N ARG A 119 -2.42 7.12 15.05
CA ARG A 119 -3.32 6.24 15.80
C ARG A 119 -4.30 7.11 16.57
N GLY A 120 -5.58 7.06 16.23
CA GLY A 120 -6.55 7.98 16.80
C GLY A 120 -6.14 9.45 16.53
N PRO A 121 -6.09 10.31 17.57
CA PRO A 121 -5.70 11.71 17.42
C PRO A 121 -4.17 11.93 17.42
N GLU A 122 -3.38 10.90 17.69
CA GLU A 122 -1.94 11.00 17.92
C GLU A 122 -1.14 10.74 16.65
N LEU A 123 -0.08 11.54 16.45
CA LEU A 123 0.90 11.36 15.38
C LEU A 123 2.12 10.61 15.93
N PHE A 124 2.45 9.51 15.27
CA PHE A 124 3.57 8.65 15.60
C PHE A 124 4.66 8.76 14.53
N ARG A 125 5.89 8.52 14.98
CA ARG A 125 7.04 8.31 14.10
C ARG A 125 7.74 7.01 14.50
N ALA A 126 8.08 6.19 13.51
CA ALA A 126 9.01 5.08 13.66
C ALA A 126 10.28 5.32 12.83
N THR A 127 11.39 4.72 13.26
CA THR A 127 12.62 4.66 12.45
C THR A 127 12.71 3.30 11.78
N LEU A 128 13.03 3.28 10.49
CA LEU A 128 13.23 2.05 9.76
C LEU A 128 14.65 1.56 10.03
N THR A 129 14.77 0.43 10.72
CA THR A 129 16.07 -0.26 10.81
C THR A 129 16.27 -1.13 9.57
N ARG A 130 17.53 -1.28 9.17
CA ARG A 130 17.93 -2.01 7.95
C ARG A 130 17.23 -3.37 7.87
N GLY A 131 16.45 -3.60 6.81
CA GLY A 131 15.67 -4.83 6.60
C GLY A 131 14.15 -4.70 6.82
N GLY A 132 13.58 -3.49 6.82
CA GLY A 132 12.13 -3.28 6.85
C GLY A 132 11.48 -3.52 8.22
N ARG A 133 12.28 -3.73 9.27
CA ARG A 133 11.78 -3.79 10.65
C ARG A 133 11.72 -2.38 11.23
N ALA A 134 10.55 -2.00 11.74
CA ALA A 134 10.42 -0.84 12.61
C ALA A 134 11.33 -1.08 13.83
N GLY A 135 12.40 -0.29 13.94
CA GLY A 135 13.36 -0.38 15.02
C GLY A 135 13.49 0.99 15.67
N GLY A 136 13.12 1.07 16.94
CA GLY A 136 12.98 2.31 17.68
C GLY A 136 11.52 2.51 18.06
N CYS A 137 11.28 2.64 19.36
CA CYS A 137 9.98 2.75 19.99
C CYS A 137 9.05 3.70 19.23
N ASP A 138 7.82 3.26 18.98
CA ASP A 138 6.75 4.11 18.47
C ASP A 138 6.53 5.25 19.48
N GLU A 139 7.17 6.40 19.25
CA GLU A 139 7.07 7.54 20.15
C GLU A 139 6.03 8.53 19.61
N PRO A 140 5.09 9.00 20.46
CA PRO A 140 4.21 10.10 20.09
C PRO A 140 5.03 11.37 19.88
N LEU A 141 4.65 12.16 18.87
CA LEU A 141 5.19 13.50 18.68
C LEU A 141 4.47 14.46 19.62
N GLY A 142 5.02 14.64 20.82
CA GLY A 142 4.59 15.59 21.85
C GLY A 142 5.66 16.63 22.15
#